data_AF-A0A6L0XRR8-F1
#
_entry.id   AF-A0A6L0XRR8-F1
#
_cell.length_a   1.000
_cell.length_b   1.000
_cell.length_c   1.000
_cell.angle_alpha   90.00
_cell.angle_beta   90.00
_cell.angle_gamma   90.00
#
_symmetry.space_group_name_H-M   'P 1'
#
loop_
_entity.id
_entity.type
_entity.pdbx_description
1 polymer ?
#
loop_
_entity_poly.entity_id
_entity_poly.type
_entity_poly.pdbx_seq_one_letter_code
_entity_poly.pdbx_strand_id
1 'polypeptide(L)'
;MRARRSCKFAEYLSTYAILEHIGIHPTTLIEKRDAAVGVGVYVRDACDAGTALLAVPSKRFCTTSVLSRVGLKTSFCSPWRADSEVPSSASAGPACDVQGGILSFLTGSTQWPELAWRLALEQHRSVSPLWGWLQSLPSVEELADRRDAAERQCRVHHTTLLPYYLKGRQRIREETLAAYSQLRADNILPGFDRFAWAVDVVLSRGLLLPTAWPAAGGVLTNSTTDGEQEEEDSDPLPHLSLECGVVPFLDLVNAPDDVGRAVNADIEIATSLETLPRFLTDELAADATARGRGGDDLAEVKRLLETHYYLCLTLRKPLRASEEVILDWQVPVLTTEVLTAAEDAIVSRFLKYMF
;
A
#
# COMPACT_ATOMS: atom_id res chain seq x y z
N MET A 1 -27.48 -4.04 13.56
CA MET A 1 -26.15 -3.57 14.06
C MET A 1 -25.14 -3.27 12.95
N ARG A 2 -25.12 -3.95 11.79
CA ARG A 2 -24.19 -3.66 10.67
C ARG A 2 -24.29 -2.23 10.12
N ALA A 3 -25.49 -1.70 9.90
CA ALA A 3 -25.71 -0.35 9.36
C ALA A 3 -25.23 0.81 10.26
N ARG A 4 -25.05 0.59 11.58
CA ARG A 4 -24.47 1.61 12.48
C ARG A 4 -22.94 1.66 12.44
N ARG A 5 -22.28 0.58 11.97
CA ARG A 5 -20.82 0.56 11.80
C ARG A 5 -20.40 1.23 10.49
N SER A 6 -21.20 1.15 9.42
CA SER A 6 -20.90 1.81 8.15
C SER A 6 -20.91 3.34 8.25
N CYS A 7 -21.87 3.93 8.98
CA CYS A 7 -21.92 5.38 9.18
C CYS A 7 -20.69 5.91 9.94
N LYS A 8 -20.29 5.26 11.03
CA LYS A 8 -19.10 5.66 11.80
C LYS A 8 -17.80 5.44 11.02
N PHE A 9 -17.72 4.33 10.28
CA PHE A 9 -16.60 4.03 9.40
C PHE A 9 -16.40 5.12 8.33
N ALA A 10 -17.48 5.51 7.65
CA ALA A 10 -17.44 6.60 6.68
C ALA A 10 -17.04 7.93 7.33
N GLU A 11 -17.61 8.26 8.49
CA GLU A 11 -17.29 9.48 9.24
C GLU A 11 -15.80 9.57 9.61
N TYR A 12 -15.19 8.48 10.09
CA TYR A 12 -13.77 8.44 10.43
C TYR A 12 -12.87 8.58 9.20
N LEU A 13 -13.17 7.87 8.11
CA LEU A 13 -12.40 7.98 6.86
C LEU A 13 -12.51 9.38 6.25
N SER A 14 -13.72 9.97 6.20
CA SER A 14 -13.91 11.33 5.71
C SER A 14 -13.20 12.36 6.57
N THR A 15 -13.28 12.24 7.91
CA THR A 15 -12.55 13.15 8.83
C THR A 15 -11.05 13.05 8.62
N TYR A 16 -10.52 11.82 8.50
CA TYR A 16 -9.11 11.59 8.24
C TYR A 16 -8.69 12.15 6.87
N ALA A 17 -9.51 11.99 5.83
CA ALA A 17 -9.21 12.51 4.50
C ALA A 17 -9.10 14.04 4.49
N ILE A 18 -10.06 14.73 5.12
CA ILE A 18 -10.08 16.19 5.22
C ILE A 18 -8.85 16.71 5.97
N LEU A 19 -8.52 16.11 7.12
CA LEU A 19 -7.38 16.56 7.94
C LEU A 19 -6.03 16.33 7.25
N GLU A 20 -5.96 15.38 6.31
CA GLU A 20 -4.71 14.92 5.73
C GLU A 20 -4.54 15.26 4.25
N HIS A 21 -5.38 16.17 3.73
CA HIS A 21 -5.35 16.63 2.34
C HIS A 21 -5.45 15.48 1.34
N ILE A 22 -6.26 14.47 1.67
CA ILE A 22 -6.59 13.35 0.79
C ILE A 22 -7.85 13.74 0.01
N GLY A 23 -7.72 13.86 -1.31
CA GLY A 23 -8.83 14.16 -2.20
C GLY A 23 -9.73 12.96 -2.37
N ILE A 24 -11.03 13.13 -2.09
CA ILE A 24 -12.07 12.15 -2.41
C ILE A 24 -13.09 12.85 -3.29
N HIS A 25 -13.20 12.42 -4.55
CA HIS A 25 -14.15 13.01 -5.47
C HIS A 25 -15.58 12.85 -4.92
N PRO A 26 -16.48 13.84 -5.05
CA PRO A 26 -17.81 13.80 -4.44
C PRO A 26 -18.69 12.62 -4.88
N THR A 27 -18.41 12.02 -6.03
CA THR A 27 -19.10 10.82 -6.53
C THR A 27 -18.48 9.52 -6.03
N THR A 28 -17.39 9.54 -5.28
CA THR A 28 -16.75 8.33 -4.76
C THR A 28 -17.51 7.80 -3.54
N LEU A 29 -17.81 6.49 -3.54
CA LEU A 29 -18.37 5.75 -2.41
C LEU A 29 -17.38 4.70 -1.94
N ILE A 30 -17.17 4.61 -0.64
CA ILE A 30 -16.34 3.59 -0.01
C ILE A 30 -17.22 2.81 0.97
N GLU A 31 -17.56 1.59 0.62
CA GLU A 31 -18.50 0.79 1.41
C GLU A 31 -18.32 -0.72 1.22
N LYS A 32 -18.90 -1.49 2.14
CA LYS A 32 -18.92 -2.95 2.10
C LYS A 32 -20.25 -3.42 1.54
N ARG A 33 -20.30 -3.74 0.24
CA ARG A 33 -21.50 -4.28 -0.43
C ARG A 33 -21.55 -5.80 -0.42
N ASP A 34 -20.40 -6.43 -0.64
CA ASP A 34 -20.25 -7.88 -0.65
C ASP A 34 -19.44 -8.34 0.57
N ALA A 35 -20.01 -9.29 1.32
CA ALA A 35 -19.32 -9.88 2.46
C ALA A 35 -18.09 -10.71 2.05
N ALA A 36 -18.09 -11.27 0.83
CA ALA A 36 -17.01 -12.11 0.32
C ALA A 36 -15.74 -11.32 -0.02
N VAL A 37 -15.89 -10.05 -0.41
CA VAL A 37 -14.77 -9.23 -0.94
C VAL A 37 -14.39 -8.11 0.03
N GLY A 38 -15.36 -7.66 0.84
CA GLY A 38 -15.12 -6.65 1.87
C GLY A 38 -15.47 -5.25 1.38
N VAL A 39 -14.64 -4.27 1.76
CA VAL A 39 -14.81 -2.87 1.34
C VAL A 39 -14.37 -2.75 -0.11
N GLY A 40 -15.13 -1.99 -0.90
CA GLY A 40 -14.78 -1.62 -2.26
C GLY A 40 -15.00 -0.12 -2.49
N VAL A 41 -14.46 0.36 -3.61
CA VAL A 41 -14.67 1.73 -4.09
C VAL A 41 -15.67 1.69 -5.24
N TYR A 42 -16.71 2.52 -5.19
CA TYR A 42 -17.77 2.59 -6.18
C TYR A 42 -18.00 4.04 -6.61
N VAL A 43 -18.62 4.24 -7.76
CA VAL A 43 -19.14 5.55 -8.15
C VAL A 43 -20.61 5.68 -7.71
N ARG A 44 -20.98 6.79 -7.08
CA ARG A 44 -22.35 7.13 -6.68
C ARG A 44 -23.20 7.42 -7.89
N ASP A 45 -22.67 8.27 -8.76
CA ASP A 45 -23.30 8.79 -9.95
C ASP A 45 -22.51 8.32 -11.18
N ALA A 46 -23.07 8.45 -12.38
CA ALA A 46 -22.32 8.15 -13.59
C ALA A 46 -21.08 9.06 -13.69
N CYS A 47 -19.94 8.49 -14.07
CA CYS A 47 -18.67 9.21 -14.22
C CYS A 47 -18.07 8.91 -15.59
N ASP A 48 -17.49 9.93 -16.21
CA ASP A 48 -16.83 9.80 -17.50
C ASP A 48 -15.42 9.21 -17.35
N ALA A 49 -14.88 8.67 -18.45
CA ALA A 49 -13.48 8.30 -18.52
C ALA A 49 -12.58 9.54 -18.26
N GLY A 50 -11.44 9.32 -17.62
CA GLY A 50 -10.52 10.38 -17.19
C GLY A 50 -10.93 11.08 -15.88
N THR A 51 -12.06 10.72 -15.29
CA THR A 51 -12.44 11.24 -13.96
C THR A 51 -11.52 10.65 -12.89
N ALA A 52 -10.76 11.50 -12.21
CA ALA A 52 -10.02 11.13 -11.01
C ALA A 52 -10.96 11.07 -9.80
N LEU A 53 -10.87 9.98 -9.03
CA LEU A 53 -11.77 9.65 -7.92
C LEU A 53 -11.13 9.81 -6.54
N LEU A 54 -9.82 9.58 -6.45
CA LEU A 54 -9.02 9.67 -5.23
C LEU A 54 -7.69 10.35 -5.54
N ALA A 55 -7.15 11.10 -4.58
CA ALA A 55 -5.81 11.67 -4.64
C ALA A 55 -5.16 11.60 -3.24
N VAL A 56 -4.09 10.81 -3.11
CA VAL A 56 -3.45 10.52 -1.82
C VAL A 56 -2.01 11.05 -1.81
N PRO A 57 -1.64 11.97 -0.91
CA PRO A 57 -0.27 12.49 -0.84
C PRO A 57 0.70 11.45 -0.27
N SER A 58 1.90 11.39 -0.85
CA SER A 58 2.95 10.42 -0.47
C SER A 58 3.37 10.55 0.99
N LYS A 59 3.31 11.75 1.57
CA LYS A 59 3.54 11.99 3.01
C LYS A 59 2.60 11.21 3.96
N ARG A 60 1.52 10.62 3.43
CA ARG A 60 0.51 9.84 4.16
C ARG A 60 0.52 8.36 3.83
N PHE A 61 1.47 7.89 3.03
CA PHE A 61 1.61 6.47 2.78
C PHE A 61 2.09 5.74 4.03
N CYS A 62 1.68 4.49 4.17
CA CYS A 62 2.29 3.57 5.12
C CYS A 62 3.54 2.97 4.46
N THR A 63 4.65 3.71 4.50
CA THR A 63 5.97 3.28 4.03
C THR A 63 7.01 3.46 5.12
N THR A 64 8.17 2.82 4.96
CA THR A 64 9.30 2.98 5.90
C THR A 64 9.80 4.42 5.92
N SER A 65 9.93 5.06 4.75
CA SER A 65 10.40 6.45 4.66
C SER A 65 9.48 7.41 5.43
N VAL A 66 8.16 7.29 5.30
CA VAL A 66 7.17 8.11 6.01
C VAL A 66 7.15 7.79 7.50
N LEU A 67 7.03 6.52 7.88
CA LEU A 67 6.93 6.11 9.28
C LEU A 67 8.21 6.40 10.08
N SER A 68 9.37 6.49 9.42
CA SER A 68 10.62 6.95 10.06
C SER A 68 10.57 8.43 10.48
N ARG A 69 9.74 9.25 9.82
CA ARG A 69 9.62 10.69 10.04
C ARG A 69 8.47 11.06 10.98
N VAL A 70 7.29 10.50 10.74
CA VAL A 70 6.05 10.89 11.42
C VAL A 70 5.45 9.79 12.30
N GLY A 71 5.94 8.56 12.16
CA GLY A 71 5.51 7.42 12.97
C GLY A 71 6.04 7.48 14.41
N LEU A 72 6.00 6.34 15.08
CA LEU A 72 6.49 6.17 16.43
C LEU A 72 7.99 6.46 16.44
N LYS A 73 8.39 7.43 17.28
CA LYS A 73 9.77 7.90 17.38
C LYS A 73 10.62 6.87 18.11
N THR A 74 11.04 5.84 17.39
CA THR A 74 11.89 4.76 17.88
C THR A 74 13.03 4.53 16.90
N SER A 75 14.22 4.28 17.43
CA SER A 75 15.29 3.69 16.62
C SER A 75 14.85 2.33 16.12
N PHE A 76 15.13 2.05 14.85
CA PHE A 76 14.95 0.72 14.27
C PHE A 76 16.33 0.19 13.88
N CYS A 77 16.69 -0.94 14.46
CA CYS A 77 17.93 -1.66 14.18
C CYS A 77 17.60 -2.81 13.21
N SER A 78 18.01 -2.65 11.96
CA SER A 78 17.87 -3.72 10.96
C SER A 78 19.05 -4.70 11.09
N PRO A 79 18.82 -5.98 11.40
CA PRO A 79 19.89 -6.98 11.50
C PRO A 79 20.50 -7.33 10.13
N TRP A 80 19.88 -6.86 9.04
CA TRP A 80 20.30 -7.17 7.66
C TRP A 80 21.07 -6.02 6.98
N ARG A 81 21.39 -4.93 7.69
CA ARG A 81 22.23 -3.86 7.13
C ARG A 81 23.70 -4.28 7.09
N ALA A 82 24.39 -3.94 6.00
CA ALA A 82 25.80 -4.24 5.79
C ALA A 82 26.73 -3.64 6.86
N ASP A 83 26.35 -2.51 7.46
CA ASP A 83 27.12 -1.80 8.50
C ASP A 83 26.76 -2.23 9.94
N SER A 84 25.98 -3.29 10.12
CA SER A 84 25.55 -3.72 11.44
C SER A 84 26.70 -4.42 12.18
N GLU A 85 27.35 -3.72 13.11
CA GLU A 85 28.35 -4.28 14.05
C GLU A 85 27.73 -5.24 15.09
N VAL A 86 26.44 -5.55 14.99
CA VAL A 86 25.76 -6.43 15.93
C VAL A 86 26.32 -7.85 15.77
N PRO A 87 26.95 -8.44 16.79
CA PRO A 87 27.42 -9.81 16.72
C PRO A 87 26.20 -10.71 16.52
N SER A 88 26.17 -11.47 15.43
CA SER A 88 25.22 -12.55 15.16
C SER A 88 25.28 -13.59 16.30
N SER A 89 24.66 -13.29 17.43
CA SER A 89 24.68 -14.09 18.66
C SER A 89 23.33 -14.71 18.99
N ALA A 90 22.32 -14.50 18.14
CA ALA A 90 21.07 -15.24 18.23
C ALA A 90 21.25 -16.62 17.61
N SER A 91 21.13 -17.65 18.45
CA SER A 91 21.13 -19.07 18.10
C SER A 91 20.48 -19.35 16.74
N ALA A 92 21.21 -20.03 15.87
CA ALA A 92 20.76 -20.51 14.57
C ALA A 92 19.48 -21.35 14.71
N GLY A 93 18.33 -20.71 14.59
CA GLY A 93 17.18 -21.34 13.95
C GLY A 93 17.55 -21.68 12.50
N PRO A 94 16.79 -22.57 11.83
CA PRO A 94 17.07 -22.90 10.43
C PRO A 94 17.22 -21.60 9.65
N ALA A 95 18.32 -21.47 8.88
CA ALA A 95 18.70 -20.28 8.15
C ALA A 95 17.66 -19.98 7.05
N CYS A 96 16.52 -19.43 7.47
CA CYS A 96 15.46 -18.97 6.60
C CYS A 96 15.91 -17.61 6.08
N ASP A 97 16.12 -17.54 4.76
CA ASP A 97 16.52 -16.33 4.08
C ASP A 97 15.34 -15.34 4.05
N VAL A 98 15.31 -14.43 5.02
CA VAL A 98 14.29 -13.38 5.14
C VAL A 98 14.41 -12.35 4.02
N GLN A 99 15.62 -12.10 3.52
CA GLN A 99 15.88 -11.03 2.55
C GLN A 99 15.65 -11.50 1.11
N GLY A 100 15.98 -12.75 0.78
CA GLY A 100 15.71 -13.37 -0.53
C GLY A 100 14.48 -14.30 -0.56
N GLY A 101 13.67 -14.30 0.50
CA GLY A 101 12.53 -15.20 0.67
C GLY A 101 11.30 -14.89 -0.20
N ILE A 102 10.26 -15.73 -0.03
CA ILE A 102 8.98 -15.60 -0.74
C ILE A 102 8.29 -14.28 -0.44
N LEU A 103 8.42 -13.73 0.78
CA LEU A 103 7.82 -12.45 1.14
C LEU A 103 8.49 -11.29 0.41
N SER A 104 9.83 -11.28 0.32
CA SER A 104 10.55 -10.28 -0.46
C SER A 104 10.20 -10.36 -1.94
N PHE A 105 10.05 -11.57 -2.48
CA PHE A 105 9.61 -11.77 -3.87
C PHE A 105 8.19 -11.23 -4.11
N LEU A 106 7.20 -11.63 -3.30
CA LEU A 106 5.79 -11.25 -3.50
C LEU A 106 5.52 -9.76 -3.24
N THR A 107 6.26 -9.15 -2.30
CA THR A 107 6.19 -7.70 -2.03
C THR A 107 7.07 -6.89 -2.97
N GLY A 108 8.01 -7.52 -3.70
CA GLY A 108 8.99 -6.86 -4.54
C GLY A 108 10.02 -6.04 -3.77
N SER A 109 10.16 -6.24 -2.45
CA SER A 109 11.03 -5.44 -1.61
C SER A 109 11.54 -6.19 -0.39
N THR A 110 12.82 -6.04 -0.08
CA THR A 110 13.43 -6.58 1.14
C THR A 110 13.11 -5.74 2.40
N GLN A 111 12.42 -4.61 2.22
CA GLN A 111 12.04 -3.69 3.30
C GLN A 111 10.75 -4.09 4.03
N TRP A 112 10.06 -5.14 3.56
CA TRP A 112 8.81 -5.61 4.16
C TRP A 112 8.90 -5.87 5.68
N PRO A 113 10.02 -6.39 6.26
CA PRO A 113 10.06 -6.66 7.70
C PRO A 113 10.02 -5.37 8.52
N GLU A 114 10.78 -4.34 8.11
CA GLU A 114 10.78 -3.04 8.79
C GLU A 114 9.40 -2.37 8.69
N LEU A 115 8.80 -2.38 7.49
CA LEU A 115 7.48 -1.80 7.29
C LEU A 115 6.43 -2.48 8.18
N ALA A 116 6.38 -3.82 8.16
CA ALA A 116 5.44 -4.58 8.98
C ALA A 116 5.69 -4.35 10.48
N TRP A 117 6.95 -4.25 10.91
CA TRP A 117 7.29 -3.95 12.30
C TRP A 117 6.78 -2.57 12.74
N ARG A 118 7.03 -1.54 11.92
CA ARG A 118 6.56 -0.18 12.19
C ARG A 118 5.03 -0.11 12.19
N LEU A 119 4.37 -0.75 11.23
CA LEU A 119 2.90 -0.82 11.16
C LEU A 119 2.30 -1.50 12.41
N ALA A 120 2.92 -2.59 12.88
CA ALA A 120 2.48 -3.28 14.10
C ALA A 120 2.58 -2.37 15.35
N LEU A 121 3.62 -1.54 15.43
CA LEU A 121 3.78 -0.55 16.50
C LEU A 121 2.74 0.59 16.39
N GLU A 122 2.46 1.08 15.19
CA GLU A 122 1.44 2.11 14.96
C GLU A 122 0.05 1.66 15.38
N GLN A 123 -0.29 0.38 15.19
CA GLN A 123 -1.58 -0.17 15.63
C GLN A 123 -1.80 -0.06 17.16
N HIS A 124 -0.72 -0.06 17.95
CA HIS A 124 -0.80 0.07 19.41
C HIS A 124 -0.80 1.52 19.90
N ARG A 125 -0.47 2.46 19.02
CA ARG A 125 -0.29 3.86 19.39
C ARG A 125 -1.65 4.52 19.59
N SER A 126 -1.83 5.21 20.72
CA SER A 126 -3.04 5.96 21.03
C SER A 126 -3.32 7.10 20.05
N VAL A 127 -2.27 7.69 19.47
CA VAL A 127 -2.33 8.80 18.51
C VAL A 127 -1.37 8.53 17.35
N SER A 128 -1.75 7.63 16.45
CA SER A 128 -1.02 7.37 15.20
C SER A 128 -1.32 8.44 14.14
N PRO A 129 -0.36 8.87 13.30
CA PRO A 129 -0.66 9.68 12.11
C PRO A 129 -1.51 8.92 11.09
N LEU A 130 -1.63 7.61 11.22
CA LEU A 130 -2.43 6.74 10.36
C LEU A 130 -3.75 6.31 11.01
N TRP A 131 -4.14 6.95 12.13
CA TRP A 131 -5.25 6.50 12.98
C TRP A 131 -6.55 6.24 12.21
N GLY A 132 -6.89 7.09 11.24
CA GLY A 132 -8.14 6.98 10.48
C GLY A 132 -8.11 5.80 9.52
N TRP A 133 -6.99 5.57 8.84
CA TRP A 133 -6.81 4.46 7.92
C TRP A 133 -6.67 3.11 8.66
N LEU A 134 -5.97 3.07 9.80
CA LEU A 134 -5.79 1.83 10.57
C LEU A 134 -7.10 1.17 10.99
N GLN A 135 -8.17 1.95 11.20
CA GLN A 135 -9.51 1.43 11.52
C GLN A 135 -10.21 0.75 10.32
N SER A 136 -9.69 0.96 9.10
CA SER A 136 -10.22 0.36 7.88
C SER A 136 -9.56 -0.95 7.48
N LEU A 137 -8.42 -1.27 8.10
CA LEU A 137 -7.72 -2.52 7.85
C LEU A 137 -8.52 -3.72 8.40
N PRO A 138 -8.44 -4.88 7.73
CA PRO A 138 -9.13 -6.08 8.19
C PRO A 138 -8.61 -6.52 9.55
N SER A 139 -9.50 -7.04 10.38
CA SER A 139 -9.12 -7.64 11.66
C SER A 139 -8.32 -8.94 11.46
N VAL A 140 -7.70 -9.45 12.54
CA VAL A 140 -7.00 -10.74 12.50
C VAL A 140 -7.94 -11.86 12.08
N GLU A 141 -9.18 -11.84 12.57
CA GLU A 141 -10.22 -12.81 12.23
C GLU A 141 -10.65 -12.66 10.76
N GLU A 142 -10.85 -11.44 10.27
CA GLU A 142 -11.22 -11.22 8.86
C GLU A 142 -10.11 -11.67 7.89
N LEU A 143 -8.83 -11.51 8.26
CA LEU A 143 -7.72 -12.05 7.49
C LEU A 143 -7.66 -13.58 7.53
N ALA A 144 -7.96 -14.19 8.68
CA ALA A 144 -8.07 -15.64 8.80
C ALA A 144 -9.18 -16.20 7.89
N ASP A 145 -10.37 -15.59 7.94
CA ASP A 145 -11.51 -15.97 7.09
C ASP A 145 -11.18 -15.87 5.59
N ARG A 146 -10.40 -14.84 5.18
CA ARG A 146 -9.92 -14.68 3.80
C ARG A 146 -8.93 -15.78 3.40
N ARG A 147 -8.01 -16.16 4.27
CA ARG A 147 -7.08 -17.28 4.00
C ARG A 147 -7.81 -18.61 3.83
N ASP A 148 -8.83 -18.86 4.66
CA ASP A 148 -9.67 -20.05 4.58
C ASP A 148 -10.54 -20.05 3.32
N ALA A 149 -11.01 -18.88 2.89
CA ALA A 149 -11.70 -18.70 1.62
C ALA A 149 -10.77 -18.98 0.44
N ALA A 150 -9.56 -18.42 0.41
CA ALA A 150 -8.56 -18.67 -0.63
C ALA A 150 -8.19 -20.16 -0.71
N GLU A 151 -8.01 -20.84 0.44
CA GLU A 151 -7.74 -22.28 0.46
C GLU A 151 -8.89 -23.08 -0.17
N ARG A 152 -10.14 -22.73 0.17
CA ARG A 152 -11.32 -23.34 -0.45
C ARG A 152 -11.39 -23.07 -1.94
N GLN A 153 -11.04 -21.87 -2.39
CA GLN A 153 -11.01 -21.53 -3.81
C GLN A 153 -9.92 -22.33 -4.55
N CYS A 154 -8.72 -22.48 -3.98
CA CYS A 154 -7.70 -23.37 -4.54
C CYS A 154 -8.23 -24.79 -4.75
N ARG A 155 -9.03 -25.33 -3.82
CA ARG A 155 -9.65 -26.65 -3.95
C ARG A 155 -10.69 -26.73 -5.07
N VAL A 156 -11.48 -25.67 -5.25
CA VAL A 156 -12.59 -25.62 -6.20
C VAL A 156 -12.10 -25.35 -7.63
N HIS A 157 -11.13 -24.45 -7.80
CA HIS A 157 -10.59 -24.10 -9.11
C HIS A 157 -9.80 -25.27 -9.72
N HIS A 158 -8.80 -25.79 -9.01
CA HIS A 158 -8.05 -26.95 -9.47
C HIS A 158 -7.30 -27.61 -8.31
N THR A 159 -7.56 -28.90 -8.07
CA THR A 159 -7.02 -29.63 -6.90
C THR A 159 -5.49 -29.65 -6.83
N THR A 160 -4.80 -29.49 -7.98
CA THR A 160 -3.33 -29.40 -8.02
C THR A 160 -2.77 -28.07 -7.47
N LEU A 161 -3.57 -27.00 -7.33
CA LEU A 161 -3.10 -25.71 -6.80
C LEU A 161 -2.87 -25.77 -5.29
N LEU A 162 -3.73 -26.51 -4.58
CA LEU A 162 -3.76 -26.52 -3.12
C LEU A 162 -2.39 -26.88 -2.49
N PRO A 163 -1.66 -27.93 -2.92
CA PRO A 163 -0.35 -28.23 -2.36
C PRO A 163 0.65 -27.07 -2.48
N TYR A 164 0.66 -26.36 -3.61
CA TYR A 164 1.56 -25.22 -3.82
C TYR A 164 1.16 -24.01 -2.99
N TYR A 165 -0.14 -23.72 -2.89
CA TYR A 165 -0.67 -22.70 -2.00
C TYR A 165 -0.30 -22.98 -0.53
N LEU A 166 -0.54 -24.20 -0.03
CA LEU A 166 -0.22 -24.58 1.34
C LEU A 166 1.29 -24.49 1.62
N LYS A 167 2.12 -24.94 0.68
CA LYS A 167 3.59 -24.82 0.79
C LYS A 167 4.04 -23.35 0.80
N GLY A 168 3.45 -22.50 -0.04
CA GLY A 168 3.73 -21.06 -0.05
C GLY A 168 3.35 -20.39 1.27
N ARG A 169 2.15 -20.69 1.81
CA ARG A 169 1.72 -20.17 3.12
C ARG A 169 2.58 -20.67 4.27
N GLN A 170 3.05 -21.91 4.21
CA GLN A 170 4.01 -22.44 5.19
C GLN A 170 5.32 -21.64 5.14
N ARG A 171 5.89 -21.38 3.95
CA ARG A 171 7.11 -20.57 3.79
C ARG A 171 6.93 -19.14 4.30
N ILE A 172 5.81 -18.49 3.97
CA ILE A 172 5.46 -17.16 4.50
C ILE A 172 5.48 -17.16 6.02
N ARG A 173 4.90 -18.19 6.66
CA ARG A 173 4.86 -18.31 8.12
C ARG A 173 6.25 -18.51 8.72
N GLU A 174 7.07 -19.37 8.12
CA GLU A 174 8.46 -19.63 8.55
C GLU A 174 9.31 -18.36 8.44
N GLU A 175 9.22 -17.63 7.32
CA GLU A 175 9.90 -16.35 7.10
C GLU A 175 9.43 -15.27 8.10
N THR A 176 8.13 -15.19 8.37
CA THR A 176 7.57 -14.25 9.36
C THR A 176 8.13 -14.53 10.76
N LEU A 177 8.18 -15.80 11.18
CA LEU A 177 8.74 -16.21 12.46
C LEU A 177 10.24 -15.91 12.54
N ALA A 178 10.98 -16.17 11.46
CA ALA A 178 12.40 -15.88 11.36
C ALA A 178 12.68 -14.36 11.47
N ALA A 179 11.97 -13.55 10.69
CA ALA A 179 12.07 -12.09 10.73
C ALA A 179 11.77 -11.54 12.13
N TYR A 180 10.69 -11.99 12.76
CA TYR A 180 10.35 -11.56 14.12
C TYR A 180 11.43 -11.93 15.13
N SER A 181 11.97 -13.15 15.03
CA SER A 181 13.00 -13.65 15.95
C SER A 181 14.31 -12.87 15.84
N GLN A 182 14.65 -12.39 14.64
CA GLN A 182 15.83 -11.57 14.38
C GLN A 182 15.61 -10.12 14.81
N LEU A 183 14.43 -9.54 14.57
CA LEU A 183 14.12 -8.15 14.93
C LEU A 183 13.94 -7.92 16.44
N ARG A 184 13.34 -8.88 17.15
CA ARG A 184 12.98 -8.71 18.58
C ARG A 184 14.16 -8.49 19.53
N ALA A 185 15.39 -8.82 19.11
CA ALA A 185 16.57 -8.69 19.96
C ALA A 185 16.92 -7.22 20.23
N ASP A 186 16.78 -6.37 19.21
CA ASP A 186 17.34 -5.01 19.21
C ASP A 186 16.27 -3.91 19.02
N ASN A 187 14.99 -4.26 18.99
CA ASN A 187 13.89 -3.34 18.70
C ASN A 187 12.78 -3.39 19.75
N ILE A 188 12.02 -2.29 19.88
CA ILE A 188 10.79 -2.27 20.67
C ILE A 188 9.81 -3.29 20.10
N LEU A 189 9.27 -4.12 20.99
CA LEU A 189 8.59 -5.35 20.63
C LEU A 189 7.06 -5.14 20.47
N PRO A 190 6.50 -5.19 19.26
CA PRO A 190 5.10 -5.52 19.09
C PRO A 190 4.88 -7.00 19.42
N GLY A 191 3.69 -7.39 19.86
CA GLY A 191 3.36 -8.81 20.01
C GLY A 191 3.46 -9.54 18.67
N PHE A 192 3.85 -10.82 18.69
CA PHE A 192 4.01 -11.61 17.46
C PHE A 192 2.74 -11.62 16.58
N ASP A 193 1.56 -11.79 17.18
CA ASP A 193 0.29 -11.81 16.43
C ASP A 193 0.04 -10.51 15.67
N ARG A 194 0.50 -9.38 16.22
CA ARG A 194 0.38 -8.04 15.60
C ARG A 194 1.38 -7.86 14.47
N PHE A 195 2.60 -8.35 14.66
CA PHE A 195 3.58 -8.39 13.58
C PHE A 195 3.10 -9.28 12.43
N ALA A 196 2.62 -10.49 12.72
CA ALA A 196 2.08 -11.39 11.70
C ALA A 196 0.86 -10.80 10.97
N TRP A 197 -0.04 -10.12 11.70
CA TRP A 197 -1.12 -9.33 11.10
C TRP A 197 -0.59 -8.25 10.16
N ALA A 198 0.42 -7.48 10.58
CA ALA A 198 1.00 -6.42 9.77
C ALA A 198 1.70 -6.99 8.52
N VAL A 199 2.32 -8.17 8.60
CA VAL A 199 2.86 -8.87 7.43
C VAL A 199 1.75 -9.24 6.44
N ASP A 200 0.64 -9.82 6.90
CA ASP A 200 -0.49 -10.15 6.02
C ASP A 200 -1.10 -8.86 5.41
N VAL A 201 -1.12 -7.73 6.12
CA VAL A 201 -1.53 -6.42 5.57
C VAL A 201 -0.55 -5.95 4.48
N VAL A 202 0.74 -5.91 4.75
CA VAL A 202 1.77 -5.50 3.78
C VAL A 202 1.76 -6.41 2.56
N LEU A 203 1.60 -7.71 2.74
CA LEU A 203 1.55 -8.67 1.65
C LEU A 203 0.33 -8.45 0.74
N SER A 204 -0.85 -8.24 1.34
CA SER A 204 -2.11 -8.14 0.60
C SER A 204 -2.49 -6.75 0.12
N ARG A 205 -1.81 -5.70 0.60
CA ARG A 205 -2.12 -4.31 0.25
C ARG A 205 -0.91 -3.50 -0.21
N GLY A 206 0.29 -4.09 -0.11
CA GLY A 206 1.55 -3.44 -0.42
C GLY A 206 1.80 -3.30 -1.92
N LEU A 207 2.38 -2.16 -2.28
CA LEU A 207 2.79 -1.77 -3.60
C LEU A 207 4.26 -1.42 -3.59
N LEU A 208 4.90 -1.53 -4.76
CA LEU A 208 6.20 -0.95 -4.99
C LEU A 208 6.00 0.50 -5.44
N LEU A 209 6.50 1.45 -4.66
CA LEU A 209 6.23 2.87 -4.78
C LEU A 209 7.54 3.63 -4.95
N PRO A 210 7.56 4.77 -5.68
CA PRO A 210 8.65 5.73 -5.52
C PRO A 210 8.77 6.16 -4.06
N THR A 211 10.00 6.40 -3.59
CA THR A 211 10.25 6.79 -2.20
C THR A 211 9.38 7.98 -1.80
N ALA A 212 8.47 7.75 -0.85
CA ALA A 212 7.40 8.66 -0.50
C ALA A 212 7.88 9.89 0.30
N TRP A 213 8.97 9.71 1.06
CA TRP A 213 9.66 10.76 1.78
C TRP A 213 11.17 10.74 1.49
N PRO A 214 11.65 11.48 0.47
CA PRO A 214 13.07 11.48 0.12
C PRO A 214 13.93 12.04 1.26
N ALA A 215 15.14 11.49 1.44
CA ALA A 215 16.12 12.07 2.34
C ALA A 215 16.54 13.45 1.79
N ALA A 216 16.53 14.48 2.65
CA ALA A 216 16.95 15.83 2.28
C ALA A 216 18.39 15.78 1.72
N GLY A 217 18.52 15.97 0.40
CA GLY A 217 19.76 15.76 -0.35
C GLY A 217 19.52 15.29 -1.78
N GLY A 218 18.40 14.59 -2.05
CA GLY A 218 17.92 14.31 -3.40
C GLY A 218 17.08 15.46 -3.94
N VAL A 219 17.69 16.63 -4.12
CA VAL A 219 17.01 17.73 -4.80
C VAL A 219 16.84 17.33 -6.26
N LEU A 220 15.59 17.33 -6.75
CA LEU A 220 15.28 17.44 -8.18
C LEU A 220 15.74 18.82 -8.66
N THR A 221 17.05 19.09 -8.66
CA THR A 221 17.60 20.26 -9.32
C THR A 221 17.83 19.89 -10.77
N ASN A 222 17.04 20.50 -11.65
CA ASN A 222 17.47 20.76 -13.01
C ASN A 222 18.74 21.64 -12.93
N SER A 223 19.91 21.04 -12.80
CA SER A 223 21.18 21.73 -13.01
C SER A 223 21.56 21.60 -14.48
N THR A 224 21.06 22.53 -15.28
CA THR A 224 21.77 22.98 -16.49
C THR A 224 23.08 23.62 -16.05
N THR A 225 24.18 22.89 -16.18
CA THR A 225 25.51 23.49 -16.28
C THR A 225 26.30 22.69 -17.31
N ASP A 226 26.68 23.41 -18.36
CA ASP A 226 27.47 22.98 -19.50
C ASP A 226 28.74 22.25 -19.08
N GLY A 227 28.98 21.09 -19.70
CA GLY A 227 30.19 20.30 -19.58
C GLY A 227 30.18 19.20 -20.64
N GLU A 228 30.83 19.47 -21.76
CA GLU A 228 31.05 18.53 -22.85
C GLU A 228 31.79 17.28 -22.34
N GLN A 229 31.15 16.11 -22.33
CA GLN A 229 31.84 14.81 -22.38
C GLN A 229 30.89 13.64 -22.68
N GLU A 230 31.10 13.10 -23.89
CA GLU A 230 30.96 11.72 -24.38
C GLU A 230 29.62 10.97 -24.27
N GLU A 231 29.09 10.65 -25.45
CA GLU A 231 27.89 9.83 -25.71
C GLU A 231 28.10 8.37 -25.25
N GLU A 232 27.53 8.00 -24.10
CA GLU A 232 27.08 6.63 -23.82
C GLU A 232 25.57 6.65 -23.58
N ASP A 233 24.86 5.97 -24.49
CA ASP A 233 23.40 5.80 -24.56
C ASP A 233 22.87 5.22 -23.23
N SER A 234 22.45 6.12 -22.33
CA SER A 234 22.01 5.80 -20.97
C SER A 234 20.59 6.32 -20.76
N ASP A 235 19.68 5.41 -20.41
CA ASP A 235 18.25 5.62 -20.15
C ASP A 235 17.91 6.94 -19.41
N PRO A 236 16.86 7.69 -19.82
CA PRO A 236 16.56 8.99 -19.24
C PRO A 236 15.57 8.87 -18.07
N LEU A 237 15.98 8.32 -16.93
CA LEU A 237 15.25 8.51 -15.65
C LEU A 237 16.25 8.54 -14.49
N PRO A 238 16.28 9.59 -13.63
CA PRO A 238 17.05 9.53 -12.40
C PRO A 238 16.53 8.34 -11.59
N HIS A 239 17.42 7.46 -11.12
CA HIS A 239 17.07 6.23 -10.41
C HIS A 239 16.10 6.51 -9.25
N LEU A 240 14.79 6.40 -9.52
CA LEU A 240 13.74 6.54 -8.52
C LEU A 240 13.91 5.38 -7.55
N SER A 241 14.46 5.65 -6.37
CA SER A 241 14.52 4.67 -5.29
C SER A 241 13.10 4.18 -5.02
N LEU A 242 12.86 2.88 -5.18
CA LEU A 242 11.58 2.24 -4.90
C LEU A 242 11.56 1.72 -3.46
N GLU A 243 10.40 1.80 -2.82
CA GLU A 243 10.12 1.22 -1.51
C GLU A 243 8.78 0.46 -1.52
N CYS A 244 8.64 -0.51 -0.63
CA CYS A 244 7.34 -1.13 -0.40
C CYS A 244 6.49 -0.23 0.51
N GLY A 245 5.20 -0.11 0.21
CA GLY A 245 4.27 0.64 1.04
C GLY A 245 2.82 0.33 0.75
N VAL A 246 1.95 0.68 1.70
CA VAL A 246 0.50 0.64 1.52
C VAL A 246 -0.01 2.06 1.37
N VAL A 247 -0.86 2.30 0.38
CA VAL A 247 -1.45 3.63 0.12
C VAL A 247 -2.87 3.64 0.65
N PRO A 248 -3.15 4.38 1.74
CA PRO A 248 -4.50 4.50 2.28
C PRO A 248 -5.52 4.88 1.20
N PHE A 249 -6.73 4.34 1.29
CA PHE A 249 -7.85 4.53 0.35
C PHE A 249 -7.67 3.80 -0.98
N LEU A 250 -6.49 3.87 -1.61
CA LEU A 250 -6.21 3.07 -2.81
C LEU A 250 -6.20 1.58 -2.50
N ASP A 251 -5.75 1.19 -1.29
CA ASP A 251 -5.77 -0.19 -0.81
C ASP A 251 -7.18 -0.79 -0.62
N LEU A 252 -8.24 0.00 -0.78
CA LEU A 252 -9.63 -0.44 -0.74
C LEU A 252 -10.19 -0.80 -2.12
N VAL A 253 -9.45 -0.54 -3.20
CA VAL A 253 -9.87 -0.85 -4.56
C VAL A 253 -9.61 -2.32 -4.86
N ASN A 254 -10.62 -3.03 -5.35
CA ASN A 254 -10.52 -4.47 -5.58
C ASN A 254 -9.81 -4.81 -6.90
N ALA A 255 -9.25 -6.02 -6.95
CA ALA A 255 -8.63 -6.61 -8.13
C ALA A 255 -9.70 -7.13 -9.11
N PRO A 256 -9.37 -7.29 -10.40
CA PRO A 256 -10.27 -7.92 -11.37
C PRO A 256 -10.54 -9.38 -11.00
N ASP A 257 -11.73 -9.87 -11.34
CA ASP A 257 -12.08 -11.28 -11.27
C ASP A 257 -12.60 -11.74 -12.65
N ASP A 258 -12.37 -13.00 -12.99
CA ASP A 258 -12.79 -13.56 -14.28
C ASP A 258 -14.32 -13.74 -14.39
N VAL A 259 -15.09 -13.18 -13.46
CA VAL A 259 -16.54 -13.38 -13.30
C VAL A 259 -17.34 -12.09 -13.61
N GLY A 260 -16.71 -10.92 -13.53
CA GLY A 260 -17.36 -9.66 -13.93
C GLY A 260 -16.63 -8.37 -13.54
N ARG A 261 -15.65 -8.44 -12.63
CA ARG A 261 -14.80 -7.28 -12.30
C ARG A 261 -13.70 -7.15 -13.34
N ALA A 262 -13.97 -6.35 -14.37
CA ALA A 262 -12.97 -5.98 -15.35
C ALA A 262 -12.31 -4.65 -14.96
N VAL A 263 -10.99 -4.58 -15.14
CA VAL A 263 -10.19 -3.37 -14.91
C VAL A 263 -10.83 -2.15 -15.58
N ASN A 264 -10.91 -1.06 -14.82
CA ASN A 264 -11.58 0.17 -15.26
C ASN A 264 -10.93 1.45 -14.72
N ALA A 265 -9.82 1.34 -13.99
CA ALA A 265 -9.09 2.47 -13.44
C ALA A 265 -7.57 2.26 -13.52
N ASP A 266 -6.85 3.36 -13.30
CA ASP A 266 -5.40 3.48 -13.23
C ASP A 266 -4.96 4.26 -12.00
N ILE A 267 -3.69 4.07 -11.63
CA ILE A 267 -3.00 4.94 -10.67
C ILE A 267 -2.04 5.84 -11.45
N GLU A 268 -2.26 7.14 -11.36
CA GLU A 268 -1.44 8.19 -11.96
C GLU A 268 -0.63 8.94 -10.88
N ILE A 269 0.56 9.43 -11.22
CA ILE A 269 1.40 10.21 -10.31
C ILE A 269 1.24 11.69 -10.66
N ALA A 270 0.83 12.50 -9.67
CA ALA A 270 0.81 13.95 -9.78
C ALA A 270 1.94 14.57 -8.95
N THR A 271 2.77 15.40 -9.58
CA THR A 271 3.93 16.07 -8.96
C THR A 271 3.82 17.59 -9.01
N SER A 272 2.75 18.12 -9.59
CA SER A 272 2.52 19.56 -9.73
C SER A 272 1.03 19.89 -9.56
N LEU A 273 0.71 21.17 -9.35
CA LEU A 273 -0.68 21.61 -9.23
C LEU A 273 -1.48 21.38 -10.53
N GLU A 274 -0.82 21.49 -11.68
CA GLU A 274 -1.44 21.30 -13.00
C GLU A 274 -1.79 19.83 -13.29
N THR A 275 -1.05 18.91 -12.66
CA THR A 275 -1.27 17.45 -12.79
C THR A 275 -2.19 16.90 -11.70
N LEU A 276 -2.51 17.69 -10.67
CA LEU A 276 -3.48 17.29 -9.66
C LEU A 276 -4.91 17.27 -10.22
N PRO A 277 -5.78 16.40 -9.70
CA PRO A 277 -7.19 16.39 -10.05
C PRO A 277 -7.87 17.73 -9.77
N ARG A 278 -8.62 18.23 -10.77
CA ARG A 278 -9.32 19.52 -10.69
C ARG A 278 -10.25 19.64 -9.49
N PHE A 279 -10.97 18.57 -9.15
CA PHE A 279 -11.89 18.58 -8.02
C PHE A 279 -11.16 18.92 -6.70
N LEU A 280 -9.92 18.46 -6.53
CA LEU A 280 -9.11 18.73 -5.35
C LEU A 280 -8.58 20.17 -5.37
N THR A 281 -8.06 20.63 -6.51
CA THR A 281 -7.57 22.01 -6.61
C THR A 281 -8.68 23.04 -6.43
N ASP A 282 -9.87 22.76 -6.94
CA ASP A 282 -11.05 23.62 -6.85
C ASP A 282 -11.57 23.66 -5.40
N GLU A 283 -11.60 22.53 -4.70
CA GLU A 283 -11.98 22.43 -3.28
C GLU A 283 -11.00 23.21 -2.39
N LEU A 284 -9.69 23.01 -2.59
CA LEU A 284 -8.65 23.73 -1.83
C LEU A 284 -8.70 25.25 -2.08
N ALA A 285 -8.98 25.67 -3.31
CA ALA A 285 -9.13 27.08 -3.65
C ALA A 285 -10.40 27.68 -3.02
N ALA A 286 -11.51 26.95 -3.03
CA ALA A 286 -12.76 27.39 -2.41
C ALA A 286 -12.61 27.56 -0.89
N ASP A 287 -11.97 26.61 -0.22
CA ASP A 287 -11.73 26.67 1.23
C ASP A 287 -10.82 27.85 1.61
N ALA A 288 -9.78 28.13 0.82
CA ALA A 288 -8.90 29.29 1.00
C ALA A 288 -9.67 30.62 0.91
N THR A 289 -10.66 30.72 0.01
CA THR A 289 -11.49 31.94 -0.11
C THR A 289 -12.52 32.09 1.02
N ALA A 290 -13.05 30.99 1.53
CA ALA A 290 -14.09 30.99 2.57
C ALA A 290 -13.52 31.28 3.98
N ARG A 291 -12.29 30.81 4.27
CA ARG A 291 -11.64 30.93 5.59
C ARG A 291 -10.61 32.06 5.59
N GLY A 292 -11.05 33.31 5.46
CA GLY A 292 -10.19 34.51 5.38
C GLY A 292 -9.22 34.81 6.55
N ARG A 293 -8.91 33.87 7.44
CA ARG A 293 -7.92 33.98 8.54
C ARG A 293 -7.15 32.70 8.90
N GLY A 294 -7.27 31.60 8.17
CA GLY A 294 -6.57 30.36 8.54
C GLY A 294 -6.09 29.58 7.34
N GLY A 295 -4.77 29.51 7.16
CA GLY A 295 -4.04 28.60 6.26
C GLY A 295 -4.46 28.66 4.78
N ASP A 296 -3.56 29.13 3.91
CA ASP A 296 -3.75 28.90 2.47
C ASP A 296 -3.47 27.41 2.18
N ASP A 297 -4.49 26.56 2.31
CA ASP A 297 -4.40 25.09 2.09
C ASP A 297 -3.85 24.79 0.68
N LEU A 298 -4.17 25.64 -0.30
CA LEU A 298 -3.61 25.55 -1.65
C LEU A 298 -2.10 25.85 -1.65
N ALA A 299 -1.64 26.88 -0.92
CA ALA A 299 -0.20 27.12 -0.74
C ALA A 299 0.48 26.01 0.06
N GLU A 300 -0.20 25.37 1.02
CA GLU A 300 0.35 24.20 1.71
C GLU A 300 0.56 23.07 0.71
N VAL A 301 -0.46 22.71 -0.09
CA VAL A 301 -0.36 21.65 -1.10
C VAL A 301 0.72 21.97 -2.13
N LYS A 302 0.82 23.23 -2.58
CA LYS A 302 1.89 23.68 -3.46
C LYS A 302 3.27 23.41 -2.86
N ARG A 303 3.47 23.74 -1.58
CA ARG A 303 4.72 23.47 -0.86
C ARG A 303 4.96 21.97 -0.66
N LEU A 304 3.91 21.18 -0.46
CA LEU A 304 4.05 19.73 -0.34
C LEU A 304 4.55 19.11 -1.65
N LEU A 305 4.05 19.58 -2.79
CA LEU A 305 4.45 19.11 -4.12
C LEU A 305 5.92 19.40 -4.47
N GLU A 306 6.59 20.31 -3.74
CA GLU A 306 8.03 20.54 -3.89
C GLU A 306 8.86 19.33 -3.45
N THR A 307 8.34 18.50 -2.53
CA THR A 307 9.06 17.36 -1.95
C THR A 307 8.30 16.03 -1.97
N HIS A 308 7.00 16.06 -2.25
CA HIS A 308 6.10 14.93 -2.25
C HIS A 308 5.31 14.86 -3.55
N TYR A 309 4.66 13.72 -3.78
CA TYR A 309 3.79 13.50 -4.93
C TYR A 309 2.43 12.99 -4.45
N TYR A 310 1.45 12.97 -5.34
CA TYR A 310 0.15 12.35 -5.10
C TYR A 310 0.00 11.13 -5.99
N LEU A 311 -0.63 10.08 -5.47
CA LEU A 311 -1.18 9.00 -6.28
C LEU A 311 -2.66 9.25 -6.50
N CYS A 312 -3.05 9.30 -7.76
CA CYS A 312 -4.40 9.62 -8.19
C CYS A 312 -5.05 8.39 -8.83
N LEU A 313 -6.25 8.03 -8.37
CA LEU A 313 -7.05 6.96 -8.97
C LEU A 313 -7.90 7.54 -10.10
N THR A 314 -7.61 7.20 -11.35
CA THR A 314 -8.29 7.77 -12.53
C THR A 314 -9.02 6.70 -13.31
N LEU A 315 -10.25 6.98 -13.75
CA LEU A 315 -11.05 6.03 -14.54
C LEU A 315 -10.54 5.90 -15.98
N ARG A 316 -10.30 4.67 -16.44
CA ARG A 316 -9.96 4.34 -17.84
C ARG A 316 -11.18 4.42 -18.77
N LYS A 317 -12.37 4.17 -18.23
CA LYS A 317 -13.62 4.06 -18.98
C LYS A 317 -14.78 4.66 -18.17
N PRO A 318 -15.88 5.09 -18.82
CA PRO A 318 -17.02 5.60 -18.09
C PRO A 318 -17.63 4.50 -17.21
N LEU A 319 -18.08 4.88 -16.03
CA LEU A 319 -18.80 4.02 -15.10
C LEU A 319 -20.21 4.54 -14.88
N ARG A 320 -21.17 3.62 -14.82
CA ARG A 320 -22.55 3.88 -14.43
C ARG A 320 -22.64 4.03 -12.93
N ALA A 321 -23.69 4.71 -12.47
CA ALA A 321 -24.00 4.80 -11.06
C ALA A 321 -23.97 3.43 -10.39
N SER A 322 -23.33 3.36 -9.22
CA SER A 322 -23.11 2.16 -8.42
C SER A 322 -22.18 1.09 -9.00
N GLU A 323 -21.47 1.33 -10.10
CA GLU A 323 -20.42 0.41 -10.57
C GLU A 323 -19.17 0.48 -9.67
N GLU A 324 -18.48 -0.65 -9.56
CA GLU A 324 -17.25 -0.80 -8.77
C GLU A 324 -16.04 -0.33 -9.56
N VAL A 325 -15.13 0.36 -8.88
CA VAL A 325 -13.82 0.74 -9.42
C VAL A 325 -12.86 -0.44 -9.21
N ILE A 326 -12.18 -0.85 -10.27
CA ILE A 326 -11.34 -2.05 -10.32
C ILE A 326 -9.97 -1.68 -10.88
N LEU A 327 -8.93 -1.98 -10.09
CA LEU A 327 -7.53 -1.76 -10.43
C LEU A 327 -6.82 -3.05 -10.80
N ASP A 328 -5.91 -2.96 -11.75
CA ASP A 328 -4.98 -4.04 -12.05
C ASP A 328 -3.80 -3.98 -11.08
N TRP A 329 -3.79 -4.90 -10.11
CA TRP A 329 -2.73 -4.98 -9.11
C TRP A 329 -1.59 -5.86 -9.61
N GLN A 330 -0.36 -5.33 -9.59
CA GLN A 330 0.80 -6.12 -10.01
C GLN A 330 1.06 -7.29 -9.04
N VAL A 331 1.08 -8.50 -9.60
CA VAL A 331 1.35 -9.74 -8.87
C VAL A 331 2.63 -10.37 -9.43
N PRO A 332 3.72 -10.43 -8.65
CA PRO A 332 4.88 -11.24 -9.02
C PRO A 332 4.46 -12.71 -9.17
N VAL A 333 4.85 -13.36 -10.26
CA VAL A 333 4.48 -14.75 -10.55
C VAL A 333 5.56 -15.72 -10.07
N LEU A 334 5.23 -16.55 -9.09
CA LEU A 334 6.05 -17.67 -8.63
C LEU A 334 5.97 -18.81 -9.65
N THR A 335 7.10 -19.17 -10.23
CA THR A 335 7.18 -20.33 -11.13
C THR A 335 7.37 -21.61 -10.35
N THR A 336 6.43 -22.55 -10.48
CA THR A 336 6.53 -23.85 -9.79
C THR A 336 7.23 -24.93 -10.61
N GLU A 337 7.49 -24.66 -11.90
CA GLU A 337 8.01 -25.60 -12.92
C GLU A 337 7.12 -26.83 -13.18
N VAL A 338 5.98 -26.95 -12.47
CA VAL A 338 5.06 -28.08 -12.56
C VAL A 338 3.67 -27.64 -13.00
N LEU A 339 3.19 -26.52 -12.47
CA LEU A 339 1.94 -25.92 -12.91
C LEU A 339 2.13 -25.18 -14.23
N THR A 340 1.03 -24.96 -14.93
CA THR A 340 1.01 -24.06 -16.10
C THR A 340 1.20 -22.60 -15.67
N ALA A 341 1.61 -21.73 -16.59
CA ALA A 341 1.80 -20.30 -16.28
C ALA A 341 0.54 -19.61 -15.73
N ALA A 342 -0.65 -20.02 -16.18
CA ALA A 342 -1.92 -19.48 -15.67
C ALA A 342 -2.19 -19.93 -14.23
N GLU A 343 -1.90 -21.19 -13.91
CA GLU A 343 -2.03 -21.74 -12.57
C GLU A 343 -1.00 -21.14 -11.59
N ASP A 344 0.24 -20.93 -12.04
CA ASP A 344 1.28 -20.21 -11.29
C ASP A 344 0.84 -18.78 -10.95
N ALA A 345 0.22 -18.08 -11.92
CA ALA A 345 -0.33 -16.74 -11.69
C ALA A 345 -1.47 -16.76 -10.65
N ILE A 346 -2.37 -17.75 -10.72
CA ILE A 346 -3.46 -17.93 -9.75
C ILE A 346 -2.91 -18.19 -8.34
N VAL A 347 -1.95 -19.12 -8.19
CA VAL A 347 -1.35 -19.42 -6.87
C VAL A 347 -0.64 -18.19 -6.30
N SER A 348 0.12 -17.47 -7.13
CA SER A 348 0.83 -16.26 -6.72
C SER A 348 -0.13 -15.18 -6.22
N ARG A 349 -1.26 -15.04 -6.92
CA ARG A 349 -2.33 -14.12 -6.55
C ARG A 349 -3.01 -14.51 -5.24
N PHE A 350 -3.33 -15.80 -5.04
CA PHE A 350 -3.85 -16.27 -3.75
C PHE A 350 -2.86 -16.09 -2.60
N LEU A 351 -1.57 -16.30 -2.84
CA LEU A 351 -0.54 -16.10 -1.82
C LEU A 351 -0.38 -14.63 -1.44
N LYS A 352 -0.42 -13.72 -2.42
CA LYS A 352 -0.28 -12.27 -2.21
C LYS A 352 -1.56 -11.64 -1.65
N TYR A 353 -2.69 -11.79 -2.33
CA TYR A 353 -3.93 -11.04 -2.04
C TYR A 353 -4.98 -11.84 -1.27
N MET A 354 -4.81 -13.15 -1.13
CA MET A 354 -5.86 -14.05 -0.62
C MET A 354 -7.15 -13.99 -1.44
N PHE A 355 -7.04 -13.63 -2.73
CA PHE A 355 -8.17 -13.44 -3.64
C PHE A 355 -7.84 -13.80 -5.09
#